data_AF-A0A657AU52-F1
#
_entry.id   AF-A0A657AU52-F1
#
_cell.length_a   1.000
_cell.length_b   1.000
_cell.length_c   1.000
_cell.angle_alpha   90.00
_cell.angle_beta   90.00
_cell.angle_gamma   90.00
#
_symmetry.space_group_name_H-M   'P 1'
#
loop_
_entity.id
_entity.type
_entity.pdbx_description
1 polymer ?
#
loop_
_entity_poly.entity_id
_entity_poly.type
_entity_poly.pdbx_seq_one_letter_code
_entity_poly.pdbx_strand_id
1 'polypeptide(L)' 'MFFLIPNSETISKDAVPHFCYSDKGDALEDAKAMFNKLHLDFSVEEDLLSTTFVSPTGSELAVIIQR' A
#
# COMPACT_ATOMS: atom_id res chain seq x y z
N MET A 1 4.11 12.44 8.73
CA MET A 1 4.99 11.43 8.10
C MET A 1 4.09 10.30 7.65
N PHE A 2 4.30 9.72 6.46
CA PHE A 2 3.42 8.69 5.91
C PHE A 2 4.10 7.34 5.93
N PHE A 3 3.35 6.30 6.28
CA PHE A 3 3.87 4.94 6.39
C PHE A 3 3.07 4.04 5.48
N LEU A 4 3.72 3.40 4.50
CA LEU A 4 3.14 2.34 3.70
C LEU A 4 3.37 1.01 4.43
N ILE A 5 2.28 0.39 4.85
CA ILE A 5 2.25 -0.88 5.55
C ILE A 5 1.66 -1.93 4.60
N PRO A 6 2.49 -2.75 3.95
CA PRO A 6 2.04 -3.86 3.12
C PRO A 6 1.41 -4.96 3.98
N ASN A 7 0.35 -5.58 3.47
CA ASN A 7 -0.23 -6.76 4.09
C ASN A 7 0.60 -8.00 3.71
N SER A 8 1.27 -8.57 4.71
CA SER A 8 2.17 -9.72 4.56
C SER A 8 1.48 -11.03 4.17
N GLU A 9 0.16 -11.13 4.30
CA GLU A 9 -0.59 -12.32 3.84
C GLU A 9 -0.77 -12.30 2.32
N THR A 10 -0.80 -11.12 1.72
CA THR A 10 -1.08 -10.95 0.29
C THR A 10 0.18 -10.67 -0.52
N ILE A 11 1.16 -10.00 0.07
CA ILE A 11 2.47 -9.76 -0.53
C ILE A 11 3.49 -10.58 0.26
N SER A 12 4.15 -11.54 -0.40
CA SER A 12 5.05 -12.52 0.24
C SER A 12 5.94 -11.90 1.32
N LYS A 13 5.94 -12.54 2.49
CA LYS A 13 6.59 -12.16 3.77
C LYS A 13 8.08 -11.78 3.71
N ASP A 14 8.76 -12.04 2.60
CA ASP A 14 10.20 -11.80 2.44
C ASP A 14 10.54 -10.42 1.85
N ALA A 15 9.57 -9.66 1.32
CA ALA A 15 9.90 -8.68 0.27
C ALA A 15 9.51 -7.23 0.49
N VAL A 16 8.78 -6.83 1.54
CA VAL A 16 8.31 -5.45 1.61
C VAL A 16 8.67 -4.76 2.93
N PRO A 17 9.69 -3.88 2.92
CA PRO A 17 9.96 -2.99 4.03
C PRO A 17 8.73 -2.13 4.36
N HIS A 18 8.59 -1.76 5.63
CA HIS A 18 7.76 -0.62 5.98
C HIS A 18 8.45 0.63 5.45
N PHE A 19 7.84 1.27 4.46
CA PHE A 19 8.42 2.48 3.87
C PHE A 19 7.88 3.71 4.57
N CYS A 20 8.81 4.57 4.97
CA CYS A 20 8.50 5.88 5.47
C CYS A 20 8.66 6.91 4.35
N TYR A 21 7.60 7.69 4.14
CA TYR A 21 7.57 8.77 3.17
C TYR A 21 7.37 10.12 3.86
N SER A 22 7.99 11.13 3.28
CA SER A 22 7.80 12.52 3.67
C SER A 22 6.42 13.04 3.21
N ASP A 23 5.94 12.55 2.07
CA ASP A 23 4.66 12.94 1.47
C ASP A 23 3.75 11.72 1.19
N LYS A 24 2.43 11.95 1.18
CA LYS A 24 1.43 10.91 0.88
C LYS A 24 1.51 10.47 -0.58
N GLY A 25 1.80 11.40 -1.49
CA GLY A 25 1.92 11.17 -2.92
C GLY A 25 3.04 10.19 -3.24
N ASP A 26 4.23 10.39 -2.66
CA ASP A 26 5.35 9.46 -2.81
C ASP A 26 4.96 8.05 -2.34
N ALA A 27 4.33 7.94 -1.17
CA ALA A 27 3.86 6.66 -0.64
C ALA A 27 2.87 5.96 -1.57
N LEU A 28 1.98 6.74 -2.19
CA LEU A 28 0.96 6.25 -3.11
C LEU A 28 1.57 5.80 -4.44
N GLU A 29 2.51 6.57 -5.00
CA GLU A 29 3.18 6.23 -6.26
C GLU A 29 4.02 4.96 -6.12
N ASP A 30 4.79 4.83 -5.03
CA ASP A 30 5.63 3.65 -4.81
C ASP A 30 4.78 2.39 -4.58
N ALA A 31 3.69 2.51 -3.81
CA ALA A 31 2.72 1.43 -3.63
C ALA A 31 2.11 0.98 -4.96
N LYS A 32 1.61 1.93 -5.78
CA LYS A 32 1.07 1.63 -7.11
C LYS A 32 2.11 0.98 -8.02
N ALA A 33 3.36 1.45 -7.99
CA ALA A 33 4.44 0.87 -8.78
C ALA A 33 4.75 -0.57 -8.34
N MET A 34 4.72 -0.85 -7.04
CA MET A 34 4.90 -2.18 -6.49
C MET A 34 3.79 -3.14 -6.94
N PHE A 35 2.53 -2.75 -6.80
CA PHE A 35 1.41 -3.59 -7.22
C PHE A 35 1.39 -3.85 -8.72
N ASN A 36 1.69 -2.83 -9.53
CA ASN A 36 1.83 -2.99 -10.98
C ASN A 36 2.97 -3.95 -11.36
N LYS A 37 4.14 -3.87 -10.69
CA LYS A 37 5.25 -4.81 -10.90
C LYS A 37 4.88 -6.25 -10.56
N LEU A 38 4.06 -6.43 -9.54
CA LEU A 38 3.57 -7.74 -9.12
C LEU A 38 2.37 -8.23 -9.97
N HIS A 39 1.93 -7.45 -10.96
CA HIS A 39 0.71 -7.71 -11.73
C HIS A 39 -0.51 -7.96 -10.82
N LEU A 40 -0.54 -7.30 -9.66
CA LEU A 40 -1.65 -7.33 -8.74
C LEU A 40 -2.64 -6.26 -9.15
N ASP A 41 -3.86 -6.66 -9.47
CA ASP A 41 -4.98 -5.73 -9.53
C ASP A 41 -5.26 -5.18 -8.12
N PHE A 42 -5.59 -3.90 -8.06
CA PHE A 42 -5.91 -3.22 -6.82
C PHE A 42 -6.91 -2.09 -7.04
N SER A 43 -7.71 -1.84 -6.02
CA SER A 43 -8.52 -0.66 -5.83
C SER A 43 -7.94 0.15 -4.67
N VAL A 44 -8.14 1.46 -4.71
CA VAL A 44 -7.66 2.37 -3.68
C VAL A 44 -8.86 2.96 -2.95
N GLU A 45 -8.91 2.73 -1.64
CA GLU A 45 -9.88 3.32 -0.74
C GLU A 45 -9.18 4.42 0.06
N GLU A 46 -9.60 5.67 -0.17
CA GLU A 46 -9.08 6.82 0.57
C GLU A 46 -10.02 7.18 1.72
N ASP A 47 -9.46 7.18 2.93
CA ASP A 47 -10.08 7.69 4.14
C ASP A 47 -9.41 9.02 4.55
N LEU A 48 -9.99 9.72 5.53
CA LEU A 48 -9.51 11.00 6.03
C LEU A 48 -8.10 10.92 6.63
N LEU A 49 -7.72 9.75 7.16
CA LEU A 49 -6.45 9.55 7.88
C LEU A 49 -5.54 8.49 7.24
N SER A 50 -6.05 7.73 6.28
CA SER A 50 -5.32 6.62 5.66
C SER A 50 -5.78 6.34 4.23
N THR A 51 -4.92 5.69 3.45
CA THR A 51 -5.28 5.19 2.12
C THR A 51 -4.98 3.70 2.05
N THR A 52 -6.02 2.89 1.88
CA THR A 52 -5.92 1.44 1.83
C THR A 52 -5.96 0.97 0.38
N PHE A 53 -5.11 0.02 0.05
CA PHE A 53 -5.10 -0.70 -1.22
C PHE A 53 -5.75 -2.05 -0.97
N VAL A 54 -6.73 -2.39 -1.78
CA VAL A 54 -7.51 -3.64 -1.68
C VAL A 54 -7.49 -4.38 -3.01
N SER A 55 -7.38 -5.70 -2.98
CA SER A 55 -7.45 -6.53 -4.17
C SER A 55 -8.89 -6.67 -4.68
N PRO A 56 -9.12 -7.18 -5.91
CA PRO A 56 -10.45 -7.50 -6.42
C PRO A 56 -11.21 -8.52 -5.58
N THR A 57 -10.47 -9.33 -4.79
CA THR A 57 -11.03 -10.31 -3.87
C THR A 57 -11.46 -9.68 -2.54
N GLY A 58 -11.27 -8.37 -2.36
CA GLY A 58 -11.56 -7.63 -1.14
C GLY A 58 -10.51 -7.81 -0.04
N SER A 59 -9.32 -8.30 -0.37
CA SER A 59 -8.23 -8.48 0.58
C SER A 59 -7.38 -7.21 0.65
N GLU A 60 -7.07 -6.74 1.85
CA GLU A 60 -6.16 -5.61 2.02
C GLU A 60 -4.75 -5.99 1.52
N LEU A 61 -4.19 -5.13 0.68
CA LEU A 61 -2.88 -5.27 0.07
C LEU A 61 -1.85 -4.39 0.77
N ALA A 62 -2.20 -3.15 1.08
CA ALA A 62 -1.38 -2.25 1.88
C ALA A 62 -2.22 -1.11 2.45
N VAL A 63 -1.70 -0.40 3.44
CA VAL A 63 -2.31 0.84 3.95
C VAL A 63 -1.25 1.91 4.12
N ILE A 64 -1.55 3.12 3.66
CA ILE A 64 -0.78 4.33 3.92
C ILE A 64 -1.44 5.02 5.10
N ILE A 65 -0.73 5.13 6.23
CA ILE A 65 -1.23 5.86 7.40
C ILE A 65 -0.41 7.13 7.65
N GLN A 66 -1.10 8.21 8.03
CA GLN A 66 -0.44 9.42 8.52
C GLN A 66 -0.22 9.30 10.03
N ARG A 67 1.02 9.45 10.48
CA ARG A 67 1.37 9.66 11.90
C ARG A 67 2.10 10.99 12.10
#